data_AF-A0A7V5YYH0-F1
#
_entry.id   AF-A0A7V5YYH0-F1
#
_cell.length_a   1.000
_cell.length_b   1.000
_cell.length_c   1.000
_cell.angle_alpha   90.00
_cell.angle_beta   90.00
_cell.angle_gamma   90.00
#
_symmetry.space_group_name_H-M   'P 1'
#
loop_
_entity.id
_entity.type
_entity.pdbx_description
1 polymer ?
#
loop_
_entity_poly.entity_id
_entity_poly.type
_entity_poly.pdbx_seq_one_letter_code
_entity_poly.pdbx_strand_id
1 'polypeptide(L)' 'MVLGVIVANLAFLAVEAAVAEVEVHLAHDDVEVVREEQEALRIVRVRYARGELSEEEYRRLRFELSAAQPG' A
#
# COMPACT_ATOMS: atom_id res chain seq x y z
N MET A 1 -33.21 -19.84 25.54
CA MET A 1 -31.75 -20.12 25.53
C MET A 1 -31.20 -20.30 24.12
N VAL A 2 -31.80 -21.14 23.27
CA VAL A 2 -31.30 -21.41 21.89
C VAL A 2 -31.16 -20.15 21.02
N LEU A 3 -32.12 -19.23 21.08
CA LEU A 3 -32.09 -17.98 20.30
C LEU A 3 -30.86 -17.11 20.65
N GLY A 4 -30.48 -17.04 21.92
CA GLY A 4 -29.32 -16.25 22.36
C GLY A 4 -28.00 -16.81 21.86
N VAL A 5 -27.89 -18.14 21.74
CA VAL A 5 -26.70 -18.81 21.19
C VAL A 5 -26.60 -18.56 19.68
N ILE A 6 -27.71 -18.57 18.96
CA ILE A 6 -27.73 -18.29 17.51
C ILE A 6 -27.30 -16.84 17.26
N VAL A 7 -27.86 -15.88 18.01
CA VAL A 7 -27.52 -14.46 17.87
C VAL A 7 -26.04 -14.21 18.21
N ALA A 8 -25.51 -14.86 19.25
CA ALA A 8 -24.09 -14.73 19.60
C ALA A 8 -23.15 -15.25 18.50
N ASN A 9 -23.47 -16.38 17.88
CA ASN A 9 -22.66 -16.91 16.77
C ASN A 9 -22.71 -16.01 15.53
N LEU A 10 -23.88 -15.46 15.20
CA LEU A 10 -24.02 -14.54 14.07
C LEU A 10 -23.26 -13.23 14.31
N ALA A 11 -23.27 -12.70 15.53
CA ALA A 11 -22.51 -11.51 15.89
C ALA A 11 -20.99 -11.74 15.78
N PHE A 12 -20.51 -12.92 16.21
CA PHE A 12 -19.10 -13.28 16.10
C PHE A 12 -18.65 -13.39 14.63
N LEU A 13 -19.43 -14.08 13.79
CA LEU A 13 -19.15 -14.19 12.36
C LEU A 13 -19.15 -12.84 11.64
N ALA A 14 -20.05 -11.92 12.02
CA ALA A 14 -20.09 -10.58 11.44
C ALA A 14 -18.83 -9.76 11.79
N VAL A 15 -18.30 -9.92 13.01
CA VAL A 15 -17.04 -9.27 13.42
C VAL A 15 -15.86 -9.86 12.65
N GLU A 16 -15.77 -11.18 12.51
CA GLU A 16 -14.70 -11.82 11.73
C GLU A 16 -14.73 -11.41 10.26
N ALA A 17 -15.92 -11.35 9.64
CA ALA A 17 -16.08 -10.89 8.26
C ALA A 17 -15.62 -9.43 8.08
N ALA A 18 -15.99 -8.55 9.01
CA ALA A 18 -15.57 -7.15 8.96
C ALA A 18 -14.05 -6.99 9.13
N VAL A 19 -13.41 -7.80 9.99
CA VAL A 19 -11.95 -7.78 10.17
C VAL A 19 -11.25 -8.29 8.90
N ALA A 20 -11.74 -9.36 8.30
CA ALA A 20 -11.19 -9.89 7.05
C ALA A 20 -11.33 -8.90 5.88
N GLU A 21 -12.47 -8.20 5.77
CA GLU A 21 -12.64 -7.14 4.76
C GLU A 21 -11.65 -5.99 4.95
N VAL A 22 -11.40 -5.58 6.21
CA VAL A 22 -10.40 -4.54 6.54
C VAL A 22 -8.98 -5.02 6.20
N GLU A 23 -8.60 -6.25 6.56
CA GLU A 23 -7.30 -6.82 6.21
C GLU A 23 -7.08 -6.89 4.69
N VAL A 24 -8.11 -7.29 3.93
CA VAL A 24 -8.05 -7.33 2.46
C VAL A 24 -7.92 -5.95 1.86
N HIS A 25 -8.60 -4.94 2.43
CA HIS A 25 -8.49 -3.55 1.95
C HIS A 25 -7.09 -2.98 2.19
N LEU A 26 -6.53 -3.20 3.37
CA LEU A 26 -5.16 -2.77 3.71
C LEU A 26 -4.12 -3.44 2.81
N ALA A 27 -4.25 -4.75 2.57
CA ALA A 27 -3.34 -5.46 1.67
C ALA A 27 -3.45 -4.99 0.21
N HIS A 28 -4.61 -4.51 -0.23
CA HIS A 28 -4.77 -3.97 -1.57
C HIS A 28 -4.11 -2.58 -1.71
N ASP A 29 -4.26 -1.73 -0.69
CA ASP A 29 -3.63 -0.40 -0.64
C ASP A 29 -2.09 -0.52 -0.68
N ASP A 30 -1.51 -1.48 0.05
CA ASP A 30 -0.06 -1.71 0.05
C ASP A 30 0.48 -2.10 -1.35
N VAL A 31 -0.26 -2.90 -2.11
CA VAL A 31 0.13 -3.33 -3.46
C VAL A 31 0.05 -2.16 -4.45
N GLU A 32 -0.93 -1.27 -4.29
CA GLU A 32 -1.09 -0.09 -5.13
C GLU A 32 0.05 0.92 -4.88
N VAL A 33 0.40 1.17 -3.61
CA VAL A 33 1.52 2.03 -3.23
C VAL A 33 2.85 1.53 -3.80
N VAL A 34 3.15 0.23 -3.66
CA VAL A 34 4.39 -0.35 -4.23
C VAL A 34 4.47 -0.17 -5.74
N ARG A 35 3.32 -0.26 -6.43
CA ARG A 35 3.26 -0.06 -7.88
C ARG A 35 3.49 1.40 -8.27
N GLU A 36 2.88 2.33 -7.56
CA GLU A 36 3.05 3.77 -7.80
C GLU A 36 4.50 4.24 -7.55
N GLU A 37 5.13 3.74 -6.49
CA GLU A 37 6.53 4.05 -6.17
C GLU A 37 7.50 3.53 -7.23
N GLN A 38 7.28 2.31 -7.74
CA GLN A 38 8.07 1.75 -8.84
C GLN A 38 7.90 2.58 -10.13
N GLU A 39 6.69 3.07 -10.39
CA GLU A 39 6.42 3.91 -11.55
C GLU A 39 7.09 5.29 -11.40
N ALA A 40 7.08 5.88 -10.20
CA ALA A 40 7.79 7.12 -9.90
C ALA A 40 9.31 6.98 -10.13
N LEU A 41 9.93 5.90 -9.64
CA LEU A 41 11.35 5.61 -9.88
C LEU A 41 11.66 5.45 -11.37
N ARG A 42 10.76 4.81 -12.14
CA ARG A 42 10.89 4.67 -13.59
C ARG A 42 10.87 6.03 -14.28
N ILE A 43 9.95 6.91 -13.91
CA ILE A 43 9.83 8.26 -14.47
C ILE A 43 11.09 9.08 -14.18
N VAL A 44 11.57 9.07 -12.93
CA VAL A 44 12.78 9.80 -12.53
C VAL A 44 14.01 9.32 -13.31
N ARG A 45 14.15 8.01 -13.53
CA ARG A 45 15.25 7.44 -14.32
C ARG A 45 15.19 7.87 -15.79
N VAL A 46 14.00 7.90 -16.39
CA VAL A 46 13.81 8.33 -17.78
C VAL A 46 14.15 9.82 -17.93
N ARG A 47 13.70 10.66 -17.00
CA ARG A 47 13.98 12.11 -17.01
C ARG A 47 15.46 12.41 -16.87
N TYR A 48 16.16 11.70 -15.99
CA TYR A 48 17.62 11.81 -15.87
C TYR A 48 18.33 11.38 -17.17
N ALA A 49 17.92 10.26 -17.78
CA ALA A 49 18.49 9.80 -19.05
C ALA A 49 18.27 10.80 -20.21
N ARG A 50 17.22 11.61 -20.14
CA ARG A 50 16.94 12.71 -21.09
C ARG A 50 17.68 14.01 -20.78
N GLY A 51 18.38 14.07 -19.65
CA GLY A 51 19.03 15.30 -19.18
C GLY A 51 18.06 16.36 -18.65
N GLU A 52 16.80 15.99 -18.37
CA GLU A 52 15.79 16.88 -17.79
C GLU A 52 16.00 17.09 -16.27
N LEU A 53 16.82 16.25 -15.65
CA LEU A 53 17.21 16.32 -14.25
C LEU A 53 18.72 16.39 -14.13
N SER A 54 19.21 17.22 -13.22
CA SER A 54 20.61 17.16 -12.78
C SER A 54 20.88 15.87 -12.01
N GLU A 55 22.15 15.48 -11.92
CA GLU A 55 22.57 14.32 -11.13
C GLU A 55 22.21 14.48 -9.64
N GLU A 56 22.25 15.71 -9.13
CA GLU A 56 21.92 16.02 -7.74
C GLU A 56 20.41 15.87 -7.47
N GLU A 57 19.56 16.36 -8.38
CA GLU A 57 18.11 16.15 -8.32
C GLU A 57 17.74 14.67 -8.46
N TYR A 58 18.41 13.95 -9.37
CA TYR A 58 18.20 12.51 -9.55
C TYR A 58 18.53 11.72 -8.27
N ARG A 59 19.67 12.01 -7.61
CA ARG A 59 20.03 11.34 -6.36
C ARG A 59 19.07 11.67 -5.23
N ARG A 60 18.63 12.93 -5.11
CA ARG A 60 17.66 13.35 -4.09
C ARG A 60 16.32 12.63 -4.27
N LEU A 61 15.75 12.66 -5.47
CA LEU A 61 14.48 12.00 -5.77
C LEU A 61 14.57 10.49 -5.59
N ARG A 62 15.69 9.87 -5.97
CA ARG A 62 15.92 8.44 -5.73
C ARG A 62 15.97 8.12 -4.24
N PHE A 63 16.62 8.96 -3.43
CA PHE A 63 16.70 8.76 -1.98
C PHE A 63 15.34 8.89 -1.32
N GLU A 64 14.58 9.94 -1.63
CA GLU A 64 13.22 10.17 -1.11
C GLU A 64 12.28 9.00 -1.46
N LEU A 65 12.28 8.56 -2.71
CA LEU A 65 11.46 7.42 -3.16
C LEU A 65 11.91 6.08 -2.56
N SER A 66 13.19 5.94 -2.18
CA SER A 66 13.68 4.71 -1.51
C SER A 66 13.45 4.74 0.00
N ALA A 67 13.44 5.91 0.63
CA ALA A 67 13.20 6.10 2.06
C ALA A 67 11.70 6.05 2.41
N ALA A 68 10.83 6.22 1.41
CA ALA A 68 9.39 6.06 1.53
C ALA A 68 8.97 4.59 1.73
N GLN A 69 9.83 3.60 1.44
CA GLN A 69 9.56 2.19 1.74
C GLN A 69 9.58 1.95 3.26
N PRO A 70 8.43 1.70 3.92
CA PRO A 70 8.44 1.15 5.26
C PRO A 70 8.81 -0.34 5.14
N GLY A 71 9.87 -0.75 5.84
CA GLY A 71 10.21 -2.16 6.00
C GLY A 71 9.20 -2.93 6.82
#